data_AF-A0A0G2T6D4-F1
#
_entry.id   AF-A0A0G2T6D4-F1
#
_cell.length_a   1.000
_cell.length_b   1.000
_cell.length_c   1.000
_cell.angle_alpha   90.00
_cell.angle_beta   90.00
_cell.angle_gamma   90.00
#
_symmetry.space_group_name_H-M   'P 1'
#
loop_
_entity.id
_entity.type
_entity.pdbx_description
1 polymer ?
#
loop_
_entity_poly.entity_id
_entity_poly.type
_entity_poly.pdbx_seq_one_letter_code
_entity_poly.pdbx_strand_id
1 'polypeptide(L)'
;VSCPNHCSFSSLPRSELSSHQHDCPKAQVSCQFHRYGCTFKGLNQDMRQHESTFAAEHLRMMANRNSTLENKVEDVKGELLERYKVLPALSSRLSELENQNDELREKNRQMEQKLATMQKLMSSHSEKLLEVELELRSLRMLREEVENLRGMLENVRTRLNALEQGGRNGTGSTTHTLASLETQLNRHDDMLSVHEIRLADMDLRFQVLETASYNGTLIWKIRDYKRRKQEAVAAKTLSLYSQPFYTGYFGYKMCARVYLNGDGMGKGTHLSLFFVVMRGEYDALLPWPFKQKVLTGY
;
A
#
# COMPACT_ATOMS: atom_id res chain seq x y z
N VAL A 1 31.59 72.46 -13.25
CA VAL A 1 32.22 71.14 -13.43
C VAL A 1 32.43 70.90 -14.92
N SER A 2 33.52 70.25 -15.31
CA SER A 2 33.80 69.93 -16.72
C SER A 2 33.12 68.62 -17.12
N CYS A 3 32.78 68.48 -18.40
CA CYS A 3 32.16 67.26 -18.91
C CYS A 3 33.17 66.10 -18.96
N PRO A 4 32.85 64.90 -18.43
CA PRO A 4 33.71 63.71 -18.51
C PRO A 4 34.07 63.27 -19.93
N ASN A 5 33.22 63.58 -20.91
CA ASN A 5 33.45 63.26 -22.33
C ASN A 5 34.28 64.34 -23.06
N HIS A 6 34.85 65.30 -22.32
CA HIS A 6 35.68 66.39 -22.86
C HIS A 6 35.04 67.12 -24.07
N CYS A 7 33.75 67.42 -23.95
CA CYS A 7 33.01 68.21 -24.93
C CYS A 7 33.40 69.70 -24.86
N SER A 8 32.98 70.48 -25.85
CA SER A 8 33.36 71.89 -26.02
C SER A 8 32.80 72.82 -24.94
N PHE A 9 31.92 72.34 -24.06
CA PHE A 9 31.39 73.10 -22.92
C PHE A 9 32.42 73.13 -21.80
N SER A 10 33.07 74.28 -21.66
CA SER A 10 34.17 74.52 -20.72
C SER A 10 33.74 74.52 -19.24
N SER A 11 32.49 74.90 -18.93
CA SER A 11 31.96 74.85 -17.56
C SER A 11 30.45 74.61 -17.52
N LEU A 12 30.03 73.48 -16.92
CA LEU A 12 28.62 73.16 -16.66
C LEU A 12 28.29 73.34 -15.17
N PRO A 13 27.09 73.83 -14.81
CA PRO A 13 26.59 73.76 -13.43
C PRO A 13 26.55 72.30 -12.95
N ARG A 14 26.93 72.04 -11.69
CA ARG A 14 26.97 70.66 -11.15
C ARG A 14 25.59 70.00 -11.15
N SER A 15 24.51 70.77 -10.98
CA SER A 15 23.13 70.32 -11.07
C SER A 15 22.73 69.83 -12.48
N GLU A 16 23.34 70.37 -13.53
CA GLU A 16 23.02 70.07 -14.93
C GLU A 16 23.96 69.06 -15.57
N LEU A 17 24.98 68.59 -14.84
CA LEU A 17 25.96 67.64 -15.38
C LEU A 17 25.31 66.30 -15.76
N SER A 18 24.35 65.83 -14.96
CA SER A 18 23.67 64.55 -15.19
C SER A 18 22.79 64.58 -16.44
N SER A 19 21.99 65.64 -16.63
CA SER A 19 21.19 65.85 -17.84
C SER A 19 22.09 66.03 -19.06
N HIS A 20 23.13 66.86 -18.95
CA HIS A 20 24.11 67.04 -20.03
C HIS A 20 24.77 65.72 -20.45
N GLN A 21 25.06 64.81 -19.52
CA GLN A 21 25.75 63.56 -19.85
C GLN A 21 24.93 62.66 -20.77
N HIS A 22 23.59 62.73 -20.69
CA HIS A 22 22.69 62.01 -21.60
C HIS A 22 22.68 62.64 -23.00
N ASP A 23 22.69 63.96 -23.07
CA ASP A 23 22.62 64.73 -24.32
C ASP A 23 24.00 65.09 -24.91
N CYS A 24 25.08 64.69 -24.24
CA CYS A 24 26.42 65.14 -24.57
C CYS A 24 26.80 64.73 -26.00
N PRO A 25 27.19 65.67 -26.88
CA PRO A 25 27.53 65.36 -28.29
C PRO A 25 28.64 64.31 -28.43
N LYS A 26 29.59 64.28 -27.47
CA LYS A 26 30.71 63.34 -27.43
C LYS A 26 30.44 62.09 -26.56
N ALA A 27 29.23 61.91 -26.02
CA ALA A 27 28.89 60.67 -25.33
C ALA A 27 28.79 59.52 -26.32
N GLN A 28 29.36 58.37 -25.97
CA GLN A 28 29.18 57.15 -26.73
C GLN A 28 27.84 56.50 -26.35
N VAL A 29 26.96 56.35 -27.34
CA VAL A 29 25.60 55.84 -27.15
C VAL A 29 25.29 54.73 -28.17
N SER A 30 24.37 53.83 -27.80
CA SER A 30 23.86 52.80 -28.71
C SER A 30 22.56 53.27 -29.36
N CYS A 31 22.29 52.85 -30.59
CA CYS A 31 21.04 53.18 -31.26
C CYS A 31 19.81 52.68 -30.47
N GLN A 32 18.74 53.49 -30.41
CA GLN A 32 17.49 53.11 -29.74
C GLN A 32 16.84 51.83 -30.31
N PHE A 33 17.12 51.51 -31.58
CA PHE A 33 16.66 50.29 -32.24
C PHE A 33 17.51 49.06 -31.93
N HIS A 34 18.46 49.15 -30.99
CA HIS A 34 19.30 48.02 -30.58
C HIS A 34 18.47 46.80 -30.17
N ARG A 35 17.36 47.00 -29.48
CA ARG A 35 16.42 45.93 -29.07
C ARG A 35 15.74 45.20 -30.24
N TYR A 36 15.74 45.80 -31.42
CA TYR A 36 15.21 45.23 -32.66
C TYR A 36 16.31 44.66 -33.57
N GLY A 37 17.59 44.82 -33.19
CA GLY A 37 18.73 44.25 -33.92
C GLY A 37 19.74 45.27 -34.45
N CYS A 38 19.56 46.58 -34.23
CA CYS A 38 20.56 47.55 -34.66
C CYS A 38 21.85 47.43 -33.82
N THR A 39 23.00 47.38 -34.49
CA THR A 39 24.31 47.21 -33.84
C THR A 39 25.09 48.52 -33.74
N PHE A 40 24.54 49.63 -34.24
CA PHE A 40 25.23 50.92 -34.27
C PHE A 40 25.49 51.45 -32.86
N LYS A 41 26.76 51.79 -32.62
CA LYS A 41 27.26 52.49 -31.44
C LYS A 41 28.20 53.59 -31.92
N GLY A 42 27.94 54.83 -31.49
CA GLY A 42 28.68 55.99 -31.97
C GLY A 42 28.58 57.16 -31.01
N LEU A 43 29.13 58.32 -31.41
CA LEU A 43 28.95 59.55 -30.65
C LEU A 43 27.51 60.05 -30.82
N ASN A 44 26.97 60.68 -29.79
CA ASN A 44 25.59 61.19 -29.82
C ASN A 44 25.37 62.22 -30.95
N GLN A 45 26.40 63.02 -31.28
CA GLN A 45 26.34 63.96 -32.41
C GLN A 45 26.16 63.27 -33.77
N ASP A 46 26.65 62.05 -33.93
CA ASP A 46 26.54 61.27 -35.17
C ASP A 46 25.21 60.50 -35.25
N MET A 47 24.47 60.42 -34.14
CA MET A 47 23.24 59.63 -34.03
C MET A 47 22.15 60.15 -34.97
N ARG A 48 21.96 61.46 -35.07
CA ARG A 48 20.93 62.05 -35.97
C ARG A 48 21.17 61.69 -37.45
N GLN A 49 22.45 61.65 -37.86
CA GLN A 49 22.80 61.26 -39.22
C GLN A 49 22.57 59.75 -39.44
N HIS A 50 22.96 58.91 -38.47
CA HIS A 50 22.65 57.49 -38.51
C HIS A 50 21.14 57.23 -38.57
N GLU A 51 20.34 57.85 -37.70
CA GLU A 51 18.90 57.67 -37.64
C GLU A 51 18.19 58.04 -38.95
N SER A 52 18.58 59.15 -39.56
CA SER A 52 18.02 59.60 -40.85
C SER A 52 18.43 58.69 -42.01
N THR A 53 19.68 58.23 -42.06
CA THR A 53 20.18 57.36 -43.13
C THR A 53 19.72 55.90 -43.00
N PHE A 54 19.51 55.41 -41.78
CA PHE A 54 19.08 54.03 -41.49
C PHE A 54 17.59 53.92 -41.12
N ALA A 55 16.79 54.98 -41.26
CA ALA A 55 15.36 54.96 -40.93
C ALA A 55 14.60 53.81 -41.60
N ALA A 56 14.85 53.55 -42.88
CA ALA A 56 14.23 52.45 -43.62
C ALA A 56 14.61 51.07 -43.05
N GLU A 57 15.86 50.91 -42.63
CA GLU A 57 16.35 49.67 -42.02
C GLU A 57 15.72 49.44 -40.64
N HIS A 58 15.62 50.49 -39.82
CA HIS A 58 14.95 50.43 -38.53
C HIS A 58 13.46 50.07 -38.66
N LEU A 59 12.76 50.67 -39.64
CA LEU A 59 11.37 50.32 -39.93
C LEU A 59 11.24 48.86 -40.39
N ARG A 60 12.18 48.36 -41.19
CA ARG A 60 12.22 46.95 -41.60
C ARG A 60 12.43 46.00 -40.41
N MET A 61 13.35 46.32 -39.50
CA MET A 61 13.57 45.55 -38.28
C MET A 61 12.32 45.52 -37.39
N MET A 62 11.66 46.68 -37.23
CA MET A 62 10.40 46.77 -36.48
C MET A 62 9.29 45.96 -37.14
N ALA A 63 9.11 46.08 -38.46
CA ALA A 63 8.09 45.34 -39.20
C ALA A 63 8.30 43.83 -39.08
N ASN A 64 9.54 43.35 -39.26
CA ASN A 64 9.87 41.93 -39.09
C ASN A 64 9.58 41.43 -37.67
N ARG A 65 9.93 42.23 -36.65
CA ARG A 65 9.62 41.89 -35.26
C ARG A 65 8.12 41.87 -35.00
N ASN A 66 7.37 42.81 -35.57
CA ASN A 66 5.93 42.88 -35.45
C ASN A 66 5.25 41.66 -36.09
N SER A 67 5.61 41.30 -37.32
CA SER A 67 5.11 40.08 -37.97
C SER A 67 5.44 38.81 -37.18
N THR A 68 6.62 38.74 -36.57
CA THR A 68 6.97 37.62 -35.68
C THR A 68 6.06 37.57 -34.45
N LEU A 69 5.71 38.72 -33.87
CA LEU A 69 4.79 38.79 -32.73
C LEU A 69 3.36 38.43 -33.13
N GLU A 70 2.89 38.92 -34.27
CA GLU A 70 1.57 38.58 -34.83
C GLU A 70 1.43 37.06 -35.03
N ASN A 71 2.44 36.42 -35.62
CA ASN A 71 2.45 34.96 -35.78
C ASN A 71 2.38 34.24 -34.43
N LYS A 72 3.17 34.67 -33.43
CA LYS A 72 3.14 34.06 -32.09
C LYS A 72 1.80 34.25 -31.39
N VAL A 73 1.14 35.39 -31.58
CA VAL A 73 -0.19 35.64 -31.03
C VAL A 73 -1.20 34.67 -31.63
N GLU A 74 -1.13 34.44 -32.94
CA GLU A 74 -2.05 33.53 -33.60
C GLU A 74 -1.76 32.05 -33.25
N ASP A 75 -0.50 31.67 -33.07
CA ASP A 75 -0.10 30.35 -32.54
C ASP A 75 -0.71 30.11 -31.14
N VAL A 76 -0.53 31.06 -30.21
CA VAL A 76 -1.05 30.96 -28.84
C VAL A 76 -2.58 30.89 -28.82
N LYS A 77 -3.24 31.67 -29.68
CA LYS A 77 -4.69 31.64 -29.84
C LYS A 77 -5.17 30.29 -30.38
N GLY A 78 -4.43 29.70 -31.33
CA GLY A 78 -4.67 28.35 -31.81
C GLY A 78 -4.58 27.30 -30.69
N GLU A 79 -3.49 27.32 -29.91
CA GLU A 79 -3.32 26.43 -28.77
C GLU A 79 -4.44 26.59 -27.72
N LEU A 80 -4.83 27.83 -27.45
CA LEU A 80 -5.93 28.13 -26.51
C LEU A 80 -7.25 27.54 -27.01
N LEU A 81 -7.56 27.68 -28.29
CA LEU A 81 -8.77 27.13 -28.89
C LEU A 81 -8.81 25.61 -28.80
N GLU A 82 -7.69 24.94 -29.06
CA GLU A 82 -7.60 23.48 -28.90
C GLU A 82 -7.81 23.05 -27.45
N ARG A 83 -7.27 23.78 -26.47
CA ARG A 83 -7.54 23.50 -25.05
C ARG A 83 -9.01 23.71 -24.68
N TYR A 84 -9.66 24.74 -25.22
CA TYR A 84 -11.09 24.98 -25.02
C TYR A 84 -11.97 23.85 -25.57
N LYS A 85 -11.56 23.17 -26.66
CA LYS A 85 -12.29 22.01 -27.19
C LYS A 85 -12.28 20.80 -26.27
N VAL A 86 -11.22 20.62 -25.47
CA VAL A 86 -11.06 19.47 -24.56
C VAL A 86 -11.82 19.69 -23.24
N LEU A 87 -12.02 20.95 -22.83
CA LEU A 87 -12.63 21.31 -21.55
C LEU A 87 -14.01 20.65 -21.28
N PRO A 88 -14.95 20.58 -22.25
CA PRO A 88 -16.24 19.95 -22.03
C PRO A 88 -16.13 18.44 -21.77
N ALA A 89 -15.24 17.75 -22.46
CA ALA A 89 -15.02 16.31 -22.26
C ALA A 89 -14.45 16.02 -20.87
N LEU A 90 -13.52 16.85 -20.39
CA LEU A 90 -13.00 16.76 -19.01
C LEU A 90 -14.09 17.04 -17.98
N SER A 91 -14.94 18.05 -18.21
CA SER A 91 -16.07 18.37 -17.34
C SER A 91 -17.07 17.21 -17.24
N SER A 92 -17.42 16.60 -18.38
CA SER A 92 -18.27 15.40 -18.42
C SER A 92 -17.65 14.25 -17.62
N ARG A 93 -16.34 14.02 -17.80
CA ARG A 93 -15.63 12.96 -17.11
C ARG A 93 -15.57 13.18 -15.59
N LEU A 94 -15.43 14.43 -15.15
CA LEU A 94 -15.49 14.78 -13.73
C LEU A 94 -16.86 14.46 -13.15
N SER A 95 -17.95 14.86 -13.83
CA SER A 95 -19.31 14.56 -13.38
C SER A 95 -19.60 13.05 -13.32
N GLU A 96 -19.11 12.27 -14.29
CA GLU A 96 -19.20 10.81 -14.24
C GLU A 96 -18.48 10.21 -13.02
N LEU A 97 -17.28 10.70 -12.72
CA LEU A 97 -16.48 10.22 -11.59
C LEU A 97 -17.12 10.61 -10.25
N GLU A 98 -17.74 11.79 -10.16
CA GLU A 98 -18.51 12.22 -8.99
C GLU A 98 -19.70 11.29 -8.74
N ASN A 99 -20.50 11.00 -9.78
CA ASN A 99 -21.62 10.07 -9.68
C ASN A 99 -21.18 8.66 -9.25
N GLN A 100 -20.08 8.16 -9.82
CA GLN A 100 -19.51 6.86 -9.41
C GLN A 100 -19.04 6.86 -7.96
N ASN A 101 -18.50 7.98 -7.46
CA ASN A 101 -18.08 8.11 -6.07
C ASN A 101 -19.28 8.03 -5.13
N ASP A 102 -20.37 8.72 -5.46
CA ASP A 102 -21.60 8.71 -4.66
C ASP A 102 -22.26 7.34 -4.64
N GLU A 103 -22.29 6.63 -5.78
CA GLU A 103 -22.75 5.23 -5.83
C GLU A 103 -21.91 4.30 -4.94
N LEU A 104 -20.59 4.45 -4.95
CA LEU A 104 -19.68 3.65 -4.11
C LEU A 104 -19.88 3.95 -2.63
N ARG A 105 -20.08 5.22 -2.27
CA ARG A 105 -20.38 5.64 -0.89
C ARG A 105 -21.67 5.00 -0.38
N GLU A 106 -22.73 5.01 -1.20
CA GLU A 106 -23.99 4.40 -0.83
C GLU A 106 -23.89 2.87 -0.69
N LYS A 107 -23.18 2.20 -1.61
CA LYS A 107 -22.88 0.76 -1.48
C LYS A 107 -22.10 0.44 -0.21
N ASN A 108 -21.13 1.29 0.16
CA ASN A 108 -20.35 1.10 1.38
C ASN A 108 -21.25 1.25 2.63
N ARG A 109 -22.12 2.26 2.66
CA ARG A 109 -23.11 2.45 3.74
C ARG A 109 -24.03 1.24 3.89
N GLN A 110 -24.50 0.66 2.78
CA GLN A 110 -25.33 -0.55 2.79
C GLN A 110 -24.55 -1.77 3.31
N MET A 111 -23.27 -1.90 2.97
CA MET A 111 -22.42 -2.99 3.45
C MET A 111 -22.17 -2.88 4.97
N GLU A 112 -21.93 -1.67 5.49
CA GLU A 112 -21.79 -1.42 6.92
C GLU A 112 -23.07 -1.78 7.70
N GLN A 113 -24.25 -1.46 7.15
CA GLN A 113 -25.53 -1.86 7.76
C GLN A 113 -25.73 -3.37 7.79
N LYS A 114 -25.35 -4.08 6.71
CA LYS A 114 -25.38 -5.55 6.66
C LYS A 114 -24.43 -6.15 7.69
N LEU A 115 -23.21 -5.60 7.81
CA LEU A 115 -22.22 -6.04 8.79
C LEU A 115 -22.75 -5.86 10.23
N ALA A 116 -23.35 -4.71 10.53
CA ALA A 116 -23.95 -4.46 11.85
C ALA A 116 -25.09 -5.44 12.16
N THR A 117 -25.92 -5.77 11.16
CA THR A 117 -27.00 -6.77 11.32
C THR A 117 -26.43 -8.16 11.56
N MET A 118 -25.42 -8.56 10.79
CA MET A 118 -24.72 -9.83 10.94
C MET A 118 -24.09 -9.96 12.33
N GLN A 119 -23.48 -8.88 12.84
CA GLN A 119 -22.85 -8.86 14.15
C GLN A 119 -23.87 -9.10 15.27
N LYS A 120 -25.06 -8.47 15.20
CA LYS A 120 -26.17 -8.74 16.13
C LYS A 120 -26.64 -10.19 16.09
N LEU A 121 -26.76 -10.75 14.88
CA LEU A 121 -27.16 -12.16 14.71
C LEU A 121 -26.12 -13.11 15.31
N MET A 122 -24.84 -12.84 15.09
CA MET A 122 -23.73 -13.62 15.66
C MET A 122 -23.72 -13.59 17.19
N SER A 123 -23.99 -12.42 17.81
CA SER A 123 -24.15 -12.33 19.27
C SER A 123 -25.30 -13.21 19.77
N SER A 124 -26.46 -13.17 19.10
CA SER A 124 -27.59 -14.03 19.47
C SER A 124 -27.29 -15.52 19.29
N HIS A 125 -26.56 -15.90 18.23
CA HIS A 125 -26.10 -17.29 18.05
C HIS A 125 -25.12 -17.71 19.15
N SER A 126 -24.23 -16.81 19.57
CA SER A 126 -23.29 -17.08 20.67
C SER A 126 -24.01 -17.32 22.00
N GLU A 127 -25.07 -16.55 22.29
CA GLU A 127 -25.89 -16.74 23.49
C GLU A 127 -26.61 -18.10 23.47
N LYS A 128 -27.24 -18.46 22.35
CA LYS A 128 -27.88 -19.78 22.18
C LYS A 128 -26.91 -20.94 22.29
N LEU A 129 -25.70 -20.77 21.76
CA LEU A 129 -24.67 -21.81 21.84
C LEU A 129 -24.24 -22.03 23.29
N LEU A 130 -24.11 -20.96 24.08
CA LEU A 130 -23.84 -21.07 25.51
C LEU A 130 -24.98 -21.77 26.27
N GLU A 131 -26.23 -21.46 25.93
CA GLU A 131 -27.41 -22.12 26.52
C GLU A 131 -27.39 -23.64 26.27
N VAL A 132 -27.14 -24.05 25.01
CA VAL A 132 -27.02 -25.46 24.64
C VAL A 132 -25.84 -26.14 25.36
N GLU A 133 -24.71 -25.46 25.50
CA GLU A 133 -23.57 -26.00 26.26
C GLU A 133 -23.90 -26.25 27.74
N LEU A 134 -24.69 -25.35 28.36
CA LEU A 134 -25.14 -25.50 29.74
C LEU A 134 -26.12 -26.67 29.89
N GLU A 135 -27.07 -26.81 28.98
CA GLU A 135 -28.00 -27.95 28.94
C GLU A 135 -27.25 -29.27 28.77
N LEU A 136 -26.26 -29.31 27.86
CA LEU A 136 -25.43 -30.50 27.65
C LEU A 136 -24.65 -30.88 28.91
N ARG A 137 -24.13 -29.91 29.68
CA ARG A 137 -23.49 -30.17 30.97
C ARG A 137 -24.47 -30.77 31.97
N SER A 138 -25.68 -30.22 32.07
CA SER A 138 -26.73 -30.75 32.95
C SER A 138 -27.08 -32.20 32.59
N LEU A 139 -27.27 -32.51 31.30
CA LEU A 139 -27.53 -33.86 30.83
C LEU A 139 -26.38 -34.84 31.13
N ARG A 140 -25.12 -34.38 31.08
CA ARG A 140 -23.96 -35.20 31.49
C ARG A 140 -23.99 -35.55 32.97
N MET A 141 -24.32 -34.58 33.84
CA MET A 141 -24.47 -34.83 35.28
C MET A 141 -25.60 -35.82 35.56
N LEU A 142 -26.75 -35.66 34.90
CA LEU A 142 -27.87 -36.59 35.04
C LEU A 142 -27.49 -38.01 34.57
N ARG A 143 -26.72 -38.12 33.49
CA ARG A 143 -26.19 -39.40 33.01
C ARG A 143 -25.29 -40.06 34.05
N GLU A 144 -24.41 -39.32 34.71
CA GLU A 144 -23.56 -39.84 35.79
C GLU A 144 -24.40 -40.31 36.99
N GLU A 145 -25.44 -39.56 37.36
CA GLU A 145 -26.36 -39.94 38.43
C GLU A 145 -27.13 -41.23 38.08
N VAL A 146 -27.61 -41.36 36.85
CA VAL A 146 -28.24 -42.59 36.35
C VAL A 146 -27.26 -43.77 36.41
N GLU A 147 -26.00 -43.57 36.04
CA GLU A 147 -24.98 -44.63 36.10
C GLU A 147 -24.66 -45.03 37.55
N ASN A 148 -24.60 -44.06 38.47
CA ASN A 148 -24.45 -44.32 39.91
C ASN A 148 -25.65 -45.08 40.48
N LEU A 149 -26.87 -44.68 40.14
CA LEU A 149 -28.11 -45.37 40.52
C LEU A 149 -28.12 -46.80 39.98
N ARG A 150 -27.70 -46.99 38.73
CA ARG A 150 -27.56 -48.31 38.11
C ARG A 150 -26.55 -49.18 38.87
N GLY A 151 -25.39 -48.61 39.24
CA GLY A 151 -24.39 -49.30 40.05
C GLY A 151 -24.91 -49.67 41.45
N MET A 152 -25.65 -48.78 42.10
CA MET A 152 -26.32 -49.07 43.38
C MET A 152 -27.37 -50.17 43.24
N LEU A 153 -28.18 -50.13 42.17
CA LEU A 153 -29.17 -51.16 41.87
C LEU A 153 -28.50 -52.52 41.68
N GLU A 154 -27.35 -52.58 40.99
CA GLU A 154 -26.60 -53.83 40.85
C GLU A 154 -25.92 -54.30 42.13
N ASN A 155 -25.52 -53.38 43.01
CA ASN A 155 -25.09 -53.75 44.36
C ASN A 155 -26.23 -54.35 45.19
N VAL A 156 -27.43 -53.77 45.11
CA VAL A 156 -28.62 -54.35 45.76
C VAL A 156 -28.96 -55.70 45.13
N ARG A 157 -28.92 -55.82 43.80
CA ARG A 157 -29.17 -57.07 43.09
C ARG A 157 -28.15 -58.15 43.40
N THR A 158 -26.87 -57.82 43.51
CA THR A 158 -25.83 -58.78 43.92
C THR A 158 -25.96 -59.20 45.37
N ARG A 159 -26.38 -58.30 46.29
CA ARG A 159 -26.71 -58.67 47.68
C ARG A 159 -27.96 -59.52 47.78
N LEU A 160 -29.00 -59.23 46.98
CA LEU A 160 -30.19 -60.06 46.85
C LEU A 160 -29.80 -61.43 46.31
N ASN A 161 -29.04 -61.48 45.22
CA ASN A 161 -28.50 -62.71 44.66
C ASN A 161 -27.61 -63.46 45.66
N ALA A 162 -26.81 -62.79 46.51
CA ALA A 162 -25.97 -63.45 47.52
C ALA A 162 -26.78 -63.97 48.72
N LEU A 163 -27.93 -63.37 49.01
CA LEU A 163 -28.91 -63.89 49.96
C LEU A 163 -29.72 -65.04 49.36
N GLU A 164 -30.07 -64.96 48.07
CA GLU A 164 -30.68 -66.05 47.29
C GLU A 164 -29.69 -67.18 47.00
N GLN A 165 -28.39 -66.85 46.92
CA GLN A 165 -27.23 -67.73 46.73
C GLN A 165 -26.37 -67.73 47.99
N GLY A 166 -26.91 -68.32 49.06
CA GLY A 166 -26.14 -69.31 49.84
C GLY A 166 -25.76 -70.52 48.97
N GLY A 167 -25.20 -70.26 47.78
CA GLY A 167 -25.27 -71.13 46.62
C GLY A 167 -24.52 -70.58 45.40
N ARG A 168 -23.22 -70.37 45.57
CA ARG A 168 -22.16 -70.46 44.53
C ARG A 168 -21.96 -69.28 43.55
N ASN A 169 -20.76 -68.68 43.68
CA ASN A 169 -19.81 -68.15 42.66
C ASN A 169 -20.34 -67.08 41.68
N GLY A 170 -19.71 -65.92 41.45
CA GLY A 170 -18.29 -65.61 41.43
C GLY A 170 -17.91 -64.94 40.09
N THR A 171 -17.94 -63.60 40.06
CA THR A 171 -16.89 -62.69 39.53
C THR A 171 -16.27 -62.93 38.13
N GLY A 172 -16.86 -62.33 37.07
CA GLY A 172 -16.20 -62.22 35.75
C GLY A 172 -16.54 -61.00 34.89
N SER A 173 -17.50 -60.14 35.27
CA SER A 173 -18.04 -59.12 34.35
C SER A 173 -17.41 -57.72 34.48
N THR A 174 -17.00 -57.30 35.68
CA THR A 174 -16.56 -55.92 35.99
C THR A 174 -15.20 -55.54 35.38
N THR A 175 -14.34 -56.51 35.07
CA THR A 175 -13.00 -56.25 34.50
C THR A 175 -13.09 -55.86 33.02
N HIS A 176 -14.09 -56.34 32.30
CA HIS A 176 -14.25 -56.09 30.86
C HIS A 176 -14.79 -54.68 30.58
N THR A 177 -15.60 -54.11 31.48
CA THR A 177 -16.11 -52.73 31.37
C THR A 177 -15.06 -51.68 31.70
N LEU A 178 -14.19 -51.95 32.69
CA LEU A 178 -13.06 -51.07 33.03
C LEU A 178 -12.06 -50.98 31.87
N ALA A 179 -11.68 -52.13 31.29
CA ALA A 179 -10.79 -52.17 30.12
C ALA A 179 -11.39 -51.44 28.90
N SER A 180 -12.71 -51.52 28.70
CA SER A 180 -13.42 -50.77 27.66
C SER A 180 -13.34 -49.26 27.87
N LEU A 181 -13.54 -48.79 29.11
CA LEU A 181 -13.45 -47.37 29.46
C LEU A 181 -12.02 -46.83 29.34
N GLU A 182 -11.03 -47.62 29.74
CA GLU A 182 -9.62 -47.28 29.59
C GLU A 182 -9.22 -47.17 28.10
N THR A 183 -9.73 -48.09 27.27
CA THR A 183 -9.55 -48.00 25.81
C THR A 183 -10.28 -46.78 25.22
N GLN A 184 -11.43 -46.39 25.76
CA GLN A 184 -12.11 -45.15 25.34
C GLN A 184 -11.35 -43.90 25.77
N LEU A 185 -10.80 -43.86 26.99
CA LEU A 185 -9.99 -42.75 27.48
C LEU A 185 -8.74 -42.55 26.62
N ASN A 186 -8.02 -43.63 26.30
CA ASN A 186 -6.84 -43.55 25.43
C ASN A 186 -7.20 -43.02 24.03
N ARG A 187 -8.34 -43.44 23.45
CA ARG A 187 -8.82 -42.90 22.17
C ARG A 187 -9.18 -41.42 22.23
N HIS A 188 -9.74 -40.96 23.36
CA HIS A 188 -10.05 -39.56 23.56
C HIS A 188 -8.77 -38.72 23.74
N ASP A 189 -7.75 -39.26 24.42
CA ASP A 189 -6.45 -38.62 24.60
C ASP A 189 -5.69 -38.46 23.26
N ASP A 190 -5.71 -39.50 22.43
CA ASP A 190 -5.19 -39.45 21.06
C ASP A 190 -5.92 -38.38 20.22
N MET A 191 -7.25 -38.30 20.37
CA MET A 191 -8.06 -37.33 19.64
C MET A 191 -7.80 -35.90 20.11
N LEU A 192 -7.62 -35.67 21.41
CA LEU A 192 -7.25 -34.38 21.97
C LEU A 192 -5.89 -33.93 21.45
N SER A 193 -4.91 -34.84 21.41
CA SER A 193 -3.58 -34.57 20.85
C SER A 193 -3.66 -34.12 19.38
N VAL A 194 -4.50 -34.78 18.57
CA VAL A 194 -4.74 -34.36 17.18
C VAL A 194 -5.43 -33.00 17.11
N HIS A 195 -6.39 -32.72 18.00
CA HIS A 195 -7.06 -31.44 18.07
C HIS A 195 -6.11 -30.30 18.45
N GLU A 196 -5.18 -30.51 19.39
CA GLU A 196 -4.16 -29.52 19.75
C GLU A 196 -3.29 -29.15 18.53
N ILE A 197 -2.85 -30.16 17.76
CA ILE A 197 -2.08 -29.93 16.53
C ILE A 197 -2.91 -29.14 15.50
N ARG A 198 -4.20 -29.48 15.32
CA ARG A 198 -5.08 -28.76 14.40
C ARG A 198 -5.36 -27.32 14.84
N LEU A 199 -5.49 -27.08 16.14
CA LEU A 199 -5.67 -25.73 16.68
C LEU A 199 -4.42 -24.89 16.43
N ALA A 200 -3.23 -25.45 16.62
CA ALA A 200 -1.98 -24.76 16.32
C ALA A 200 -1.83 -24.45 14.81
N ASP A 201 -2.18 -25.38 13.92
CA ASP A 201 -2.16 -25.16 12.46
C ASP A 201 -3.20 -24.11 12.04
N MET A 202 -4.38 -24.14 12.66
CA MET A 202 -5.43 -23.15 12.42
C MET A 202 -5.03 -21.75 12.90
N ASP A 203 -4.36 -21.64 14.06
CA ASP A 203 -3.83 -20.36 14.57
C ASP A 203 -2.79 -19.77 13.61
N LEU A 204 -1.89 -20.61 13.10
CA LEU A 204 -0.93 -20.20 12.07
C LEU A 204 -1.64 -19.74 10.79
N ARG A 205 -2.69 -20.45 10.37
CA ARG A 205 -3.51 -20.06 9.21
C ARG A 205 -4.24 -18.74 9.43
N PHE A 206 -4.73 -18.47 10.64
CA PHE A 206 -5.35 -17.20 11.00
C PHE A 206 -4.34 -16.05 10.92
N GLN A 207 -3.15 -16.20 11.49
CA GLN A 207 -2.09 -15.18 11.41
C GLN A 207 -1.71 -14.85 9.96
N VAL A 208 -1.69 -15.85 9.08
CA VAL A 208 -1.47 -15.66 7.64
C VAL A 208 -2.62 -14.88 7.00
N LEU A 209 -3.87 -15.22 7.32
CA LEU A 209 -5.06 -14.54 6.76
C LEU A 209 -5.18 -13.10 7.23
N GLU A 210 -4.89 -12.80 8.50
CA GLU A 210 -4.91 -11.44 9.06
C GLU A 210 -3.93 -10.50 8.36
N THR A 211 -2.85 -11.04 7.81
CA THR A 211 -1.76 -10.26 7.19
C THR A 211 -1.70 -10.40 5.68
N ALA A 212 -2.61 -11.18 5.08
CA ALA A 212 -2.70 -11.39 3.65
C ALA A 212 -3.19 -10.12 2.94
N SER A 213 -2.47 -9.74 1.89
CA SER A 213 -2.83 -8.62 1.00
C SER A 213 -3.20 -9.13 -0.38
N TYR A 214 -4.18 -8.51 -1.02
CA TYR A 214 -4.74 -8.92 -2.32
C TYR A 214 -4.64 -7.82 -3.39
N ASN A 215 -3.76 -6.84 -3.21
CA ASN A 215 -3.58 -5.72 -4.14
C ASN A 215 -2.16 -5.63 -4.73
N GLY A 216 -1.37 -6.70 -4.59
CA GLY A 216 0.03 -6.75 -5.03
C GLY A 216 1.02 -6.02 -4.12
N THR A 217 0.58 -5.47 -2.98
CA THR A 217 1.46 -4.76 -2.04
C THR A 217 1.68 -5.58 -0.77
N LEU A 218 2.95 -5.74 -0.38
CA LEU A 218 3.35 -6.39 0.87
C LEU A 218 4.03 -5.38 1.80
N ILE A 219 3.55 -5.31 3.04
CA ILE A 219 4.27 -4.67 4.15
C ILE A 219 4.68 -5.77 5.13
N TRP A 220 5.99 -5.98 5.28
CA TRP A 220 6.54 -7.03 6.14
C TRP A 220 7.31 -6.46 7.32
N LYS A 221 6.78 -6.67 8.53
CA LYS A 221 7.40 -6.23 9.77
C LYS A 221 8.21 -7.35 10.42
N ILE A 222 9.54 -7.22 10.40
CA ILE A 222 10.44 -8.16 11.09
C ILE A 222 10.73 -7.65 12.51
N ARG A 223 10.18 -8.34 13.51
CA ARG A 223 10.43 -8.08 14.93
C ARG A 223 11.70 -8.77 15.42
N ASP A 224 12.26 -8.31 16.53
CA ASP A 224 13.47 -8.87 17.16
C ASP A 224 14.70 -8.93 16.25
N TYR A 225 14.92 -7.89 15.44
CA TYR A 225 15.98 -7.88 14.43
C TYR A 225 17.35 -8.31 14.98
N LYS A 226 17.76 -7.78 16.13
CA LYS A 226 19.07 -8.09 16.74
C LYS A 226 19.24 -9.59 17.00
N ARG A 227 18.22 -10.24 17.59
CA ARG A 227 18.23 -11.67 17.86
C ARG A 227 18.26 -12.48 16.56
N ARG A 228 17.38 -12.15 15.61
CA ARG A 228 17.29 -12.86 14.32
C ARG A 228 18.56 -12.69 13.48
N LYS A 229 19.22 -11.53 13.54
CA LYS A 229 20.52 -11.29 12.89
C LYS A 229 21.62 -12.15 13.52
N GLN A 230 21.65 -12.28 14.86
CA GLN A 230 22.59 -13.18 15.55
C GLN A 230 22.35 -14.64 15.17
N GLU A 231 21.09 -15.08 15.11
CA GLU A 231 20.73 -16.43 14.66
C GLU A 231 21.18 -16.71 13.21
N ALA A 232 21.07 -15.71 12.32
CA ALA A 232 21.54 -15.81 10.94
C ALA A 232 23.07 -15.85 10.84
N VAL A 233 23.79 -15.07 11.66
CA VAL A 233 25.26 -15.13 11.76
C VAL A 233 25.73 -16.47 12.31
N ALA A 234 25.03 -17.01 13.31
CA ALA A 234 25.28 -18.31 13.91
C ALA A 234 24.80 -19.49 13.05
N ALA A 235 24.32 -19.24 11.82
CA ALA A 235 23.79 -20.23 10.88
C ALA A 235 22.64 -21.10 11.44
N LYS A 236 21.93 -20.65 12.48
CA LYS A 236 20.74 -21.33 13.02
C LYS A 236 19.53 -21.10 12.12
N THR A 237 19.34 -19.86 11.68
CA THR A 237 18.21 -19.44 10.84
C THR A 237 18.72 -18.54 9.72
N LEU A 238 19.01 -19.12 8.55
CA LEU A 238 19.67 -18.40 7.46
C LEU A 238 18.77 -17.36 6.77
N SER A 239 17.49 -17.68 6.62
CA SER A 239 16.53 -16.83 5.91
C SER A 239 15.16 -16.86 6.58
N LEU A 240 14.39 -15.80 6.38
CA LEU A 240 13.00 -15.70 6.80
C LEU A 240 12.12 -15.54 5.57
N TYR A 241 10.90 -16.05 5.64
CA TYR A 241 9.85 -15.79 4.67
C TYR A 241 8.83 -14.81 5.25
N SER A 242 8.31 -13.92 4.41
CA SER A 242 7.13 -13.13 4.75
C SER A 242 5.88 -13.99 4.69
N GLN A 243 4.77 -13.44 5.17
CA GLN A 243 3.45 -13.96 4.84
C GLN A 243 3.21 -13.93 3.32
N PRO A 244 2.38 -14.84 2.79
CA PRO A 244 1.90 -14.77 1.41
C PRO A 244 1.09 -13.49 1.13
N PHE A 245 1.22 -12.96 -0.08
CA PHE A 245 0.38 -11.90 -0.62
C PHE A 245 0.07 -12.17 -2.09
N TYR A 246 -0.94 -11.49 -2.62
CA TYR A 246 -1.52 -11.79 -3.92
C TYR A 246 -1.65 -10.54 -4.78
N THR A 247 -1.57 -10.69 -6.09
CA THR A 247 -1.86 -9.60 -7.05
C THR A 247 -3.36 -9.26 -7.10
N GLY A 248 -4.22 -10.12 -6.57
CA GLY A 248 -5.69 -10.06 -6.60
C GLY A 248 -6.28 -11.23 -5.83
N TYR A 249 -7.59 -11.24 -5.54
CA TYR A 249 -8.27 -12.36 -4.85
C TYR A 249 -8.05 -13.72 -5.54
N PHE A 250 -7.94 -13.71 -6.87
CA PHE A 250 -7.69 -14.89 -7.71
C PHE A 250 -6.39 -14.74 -8.52
N GLY A 251 -5.42 -14.02 -7.96
CA GLY A 251 -4.15 -13.67 -8.61
C GLY A 251 -2.98 -14.58 -8.24
N TYR A 252 -1.77 -14.21 -8.66
CA TYR A 252 -0.55 -14.94 -8.32
C TYR A 252 -0.32 -14.90 -6.81
N LYS A 253 0.08 -16.03 -6.23
CA LYS A 253 0.52 -16.12 -4.84
C LYS A 253 2.03 -15.86 -4.75
N MET A 254 2.44 -14.97 -3.87
CA MET A 254 3.83 -14.53 -3.78
C MET A 254 4.24 -14.34 -2.31
N CYS A 255 5.55 -14.37 -2.03
CA CYS A 255 6.10 -13.92 -0.75
C CYS A 255 7.50 -13.32 -0.94
N ALA A 256 8.01 -12.66 0.08
CA ALA A 256 9.39 -12.20 0.14
C ALA A 256 10.23 -13.16 0.99
N ARG A 257 11.51 -13.31 0.62
CA ARG A 257 12.50 -14.06 1.39
C ARG A 257 13.69 -13.17 1.70
N VAL A 258 14.04 -13.03 2.97
CA VAL A 258 15.17 -12.19 3.40
C VAL A 258 16.26 -13.02 4.07
N TYR A 259 17.51 -12.66 3.80
CA TYR A 259 18.69 -13.15 4.48
C TYR A 259 19.30 -11.99 5.25
N LEU A 260 19.09 -11.98 6.57
CA LEU A 260 19.56 -10.90 7.43
C LEU A 260 21.09 -10.81 7.44
N ASN A 261 21.78 -11.92 7.17
CA ASN A 261 23.23 -11.99 7.04
C ASN A 261 23.74 -12.16 5.60
N GLY A 262 22.91 -11.79 4.62
CA GLY A 262 23.25 -11.81 3.21
C GLY A 262 23.32 -13.21 2.61
N ASP A 263 23.17 -13.26 1.30
CA ASP A 263 23.24 -14.46 0.48
C ASP A 263 24.10 -14.22 -0.78
N GLY A 264 24.69 -15.28 -1.33
CA GLY A 264 25.57 -15.21 -2.49
C GLY A 264 26.72 -14.21 -2.32
N MET A 265 26.86 -13.29 -3.28
CA MET A 265 27.91 -12.25 -3.29
C MET A 265 27.80 -11.25 -2.13
N GLY A 266 26.61 -11.13 -1.49
CA GLY A 266 26.38 -10.25 -0.36
C GLY A 266 26.52 -10.92 1.00
N LYS A 267 26.91 -12.20 1.06
CA LYS A 267 26.98 -12.98 2.31
C LYS A 267 27.94 -12.34 3.31
N GLY A 268 27.46 -12.12 4.52
CA GLY A 268 28.18 -11.50 5.64
C GLY A 268 28.32 -9.97 5.57
N THR A 269 28.04 -9.34 4.43
CA THR A 269 28.27 -7.90 4.22
C THR A 269 26.98 -7.11 4.03
N HIS A 270 25.98 -7.69 3.37
CA HIS A 270 24.72 -7.03 3.02
C HIS A 270 23.52 -7.79 3.57
N LEU A 271 22.35 -7.16 3.52
CA LEU A 271 21.06 -7.83 3.61
C LEU A 271 20.64 -8.21 2.19
N SER A 272 20.20 -9.46 1.99
CA SER A 272 19.70 -9.92 0.69
C SER A 272 18.20 -10.15 0.77
N LEU A 273 17.46 -9.59 -0.18
CA LEU A 273 16.00 -9.71 -0.28
C LEU A 273 15.65 -10.29 -1.65
N PHE A 274 14.78 -11.31 -1.64
CA PHE A 274 14.31 -11.99 -2.83
C PHE A 274 12.79 -11.97 -2.88
N PHE A 275 12.27 -11.94 -4.09
CA PHE A 275 10.86 -12.15 -4.39
C PHE A 275 10.65 -13.60 -4.82
N VAL A 276 9.58 -14.22 -4.32
CA VAL A 276 9.27 -15.63 -4.53
C VAL A 276 7.85 -15.75 -5.07
N VAL A 277 7.71 -16.37 -6.24
CA VAL A 277 6.40 -16.82 -6.75
C VAL A 277 6.10 -18.18 -6.15
N MET A 278 4.95 -18.32 -5.52
CA MET A 278 4.48 -19.55 -4.88
C MET A 278 3.41 -20.22 -5.74
N ARG A 279 3.21 -21.53 -5.54
CA ARG A 279 2.06 -22.23 -6.15
C ARG A 279 0.74 -21.68 -5.58
N GLY A 280 -0.09 -21.11 -6.44
CA GLY A 280 -1.43 -20.64 -6.15
C GLY A 280 -2.50 -21.63 -6.62
N GLU A 281 -3.70 -21.53 -6.06
CA GLU A 281 -4.86 -22.36 -6.45
C GLU A 281 -5.35 -22.03 -7.87
N TYR A 282 -5.07 -20.81 -8.36
CA TYR A 282 -5.56 -20.29 -9.63
C TYR A 282 -4.49 -20.24 -10.73
N ASP A 283 -3.32 -20.85 -10.50
CA ASP A 283 -2.17 -20.77 -11.41
C ASP A 283 -2.51 -21.23 -12.84
N ALA A 284 -3.43 -22.19 -13.00
CA ALA A 284 -3.90 -22.68 -14.30
C ALA A 284 -4.63 -21.62 -15.15
N LEU A 285 -5.14 -20.57 -14.52
CA LEU A 285 -5.86 -19.47 -15.18
C LEU A 285 -4.97 -18.25 -15.44
N LEU A 286 -3.75 -18.25 -14.91
CA LEU A 286 -2.85 -17.11 -14.96
C LEU A 286 -1.84 -17.25 -16.10
N PRO A 287 -1.42 -16.14 -16.75
CA PRO A 287 -0.37 -16.18 -17.76
C PRO A 287 0.97 -16.67 -17.19
N TRP A 288 1.69 -17.51 -17.93
CA TRP A 288 3.05 -17.92 -17.57
C TRP A 288 4.03 -17.69 -18.73
N PRO A 289 5.30 -17.33 -18.45
CA PRO A 289 5.89 -17.07 -17.13
C PRO A 289 5.39 -15.77 -16.47
N PHE A 290 5.63 -15.61 -15.16
CA PHE A 290 5.32 -14.37 -14.43
C PHE A 290 6.09 -13.18 -15.03
N LYS A 291 5.39 -12.08 -15.37
CA LYS A 291 5.95 -10.90 -16.07
C LYS A 291 5.68 -9.57 -15.39
N GLN A 292 5.10 -9.56 -14.18
CA GLN A 292 4.80 -8.29 -13.51
C GLN A 292 6.07 -7.63 -12.97
N LYS A 293 6.10 -6.29 -13.00
CA LYS A 293 7.21 -5.51 -12.46
C LYS A 293 7.20 -5.60 -10.93
N VAL A 294 8.31 -6.04 -10.35
CA VAL A 294 8.50 -6.09 -8.89
C VAL A 294 9.29 -4.86 -8.45
N LEU A 295 8.78 -4.15 -7.45
CA LEU A 295 9.44 -2.99 -6.84
C LEU A 295 9.71 -3.29 -5.36
N THR A 296 10.96 -3.10 -4.94
CA THR A 296 11.38 -3.17 -3.53
C THR A 296 11.76 -1.78 -3.07
N GLY A 297 10.98 -1.18 -2.16
CA GLY A 297 11.28 0.10 -1.52
C GLY A 297 11.98 -0.09 -0.17
N TYR A 298 12.96 0.75 0.12
CA TYR A 298 13.58 0.90 1.46
C TYR A 298 13.01 2.14 2.14
#